data_AF-A0A3B8TYM9-F1
#
_entry.id   AF-A0A3B8TYM9-F1
#
_cell.length_a   1.000
_cell.length_b   1.000
_cell.length_c   1.000
_cell.angle_alpha   90.00
_cell.angle_beta   90.00
_cell.angle_gamma   90.00
#
_symmetry.space_group_name_H-M   'P 1'
#
loop_
_entity.id
_entity.type
_entity.pdbx_description
1 polymer ?
#
loop_
_entity_poly.entity_id
_entity_poly.type
_entity_poly.pdbx_seq_one_letter_code
_entity_poly.pdbx_strand_id
1 'polypeptide(L)' 'PLNIAGAALLFGFFRALSNVYSGFPFLAALKIPGSIYNMMPYLISLVVLALTSKNSRAPKAEGIPYDKSRR' A
#
# COMPACT_ATOMS: atom_id res chain seq x y z
N PRO A 1 -4.06 -12.75 11.50
CA PRO A 1 -5.26 -12.59 10.64
C PRO A 1 -5.95 -11.20 10.77
N LEU A 2 -5.99 -10.60 11.97
CA LEU A 2 -6.67 -9.31 12.20
C LEU A 2 -6.04 -8.13 11.44
N ASN A 3 -4.69 -8.09 11.35
CA ASN A 3 -3.97 -7.03 10.63
C ASN A 3 -4.26 -7.03 9.12
N ILE A 4 -4.41 -8.22 8.53
CA ILE A 4 -4.71 -8.39 7.09
C ILE A 4 -6.17 -8.00 6.82
N ALA A 5 -7.09 -8.36 7.72
CA ALA A 5 -8.50 -7.95 7.62
C ALA A 5 -8.66 -6.42 7.72
N GLY A 6 -7.93 -5.77 8.65
CA GLY A 6 -7.89 -4.31 8.73
C GLY A 6 -7.33 -3.66 7.46
N ALA A 7 -6.23 -4.19 6.93
CA ALA A 7 -5.67 -3.72 5.66
C ALA A 7 -6.63 -3.90 4.48
N ALA A 8 -7.35 -5.02 4.40
CA ALA A 8 -8.30 -5.30 3.34
C ALA A 8 -9.54 -4.39 3.40
N LEU A 9 -10.08 -4.12 4.59
CA LEU A 9 -11.18 -3.17 4.78
C LEU A 9 -10.77 -1.75 4.38
N LEU A 10 -9.59 -1.32 4.82
CA LEU A 10 -9.07 0.01 4.54
C LEU A 10 -8.79 0.18 3.04
N PHE A 11 -8.18 -0.83 2.40
CA PHE A 11 -7.99 -0.85 0.93
C PHE A 11 -9.31 -0.81 0.15
N GLY A 12 -10.28 -1.65 0.53
CA GLY A 12 -11.60 -1.69 -0.11
C GLY A 12 -12.35 -0.37 -0.01
N PHE A 13 -12.28 0.29 1.15
CA PHE A 13 -12.88 1.61 1.36
C PHE A 13 -12.31 2.67 0.40
N PHE A 14 -10.98 2.80 0.33
CA PHE A 14 -10.37 3.78 -0.56
C PHE A 14 -10.51 3.43 -2.04
N ARG A 15 -10.60 2.14 -2.37
CA ARG A 15 -10.93 1.70 -3.73
C ARG A 15 -12.35 2.06 -4.13
N ALA A 16 -13.32 1.90 -3.22
CA ALA A 16 -14.68 2.36 -3.46
C ALA A 16 -14.71 3.88 -3.62
N LEU A 17 -14.06 4.64 -2.72
CA LEU A 17 -13.97 6.09 -2.79
C LEU A 17 -13.35 6.59 -4.10
N SER A 18 -12.30 5.93 -4.58
CA SER A 18 -11.67 6.15 -5.88
C SER A 18 -12.60 5.88 -7.07
N ASN A 19 -13.70 5.15 -6.90
CA ASN A 19 -14.66 4.89 -7.96
C ASN A 19 -15.85 5.86 -7.90
N VAL A 20 -16.23 6.34 -6.71
CA VAL A 20 -17.36 7.28 -6.52
C VAL A 20 -16.96 8.75 -6.57
N TYR A 21 -15.67 9.11 -6.66
CA TYR A 21 -15.21 10.51 -6.65
C TYR A 21 -15.86 11.39 -7.72
N SER A 22 -16.23 10.82 -8.88
CA SER A 22 -16.91 11.52 -9.96
C SER A 22 -18.38 11.84 -9.66
N GLY A 23 -19.00 11.12 -8.70
CA GLY A 23 -20.38 11.32 -8.27
C GLY A 23 -20.54 12.28 -7.09
N PHE A 24 -19.45 12.63 -6.39
CA PHE A 24 -19.49 13.55 -5.26
C PHE A 24 -19.06 14.96 -5.70
N PRO A 25 -19.96 15.95 -5.72
CA PRO A 25 -19.64 17.31 -6.15
C PRO A 25 -18.57 17.98 -5.27
N PHE A 26 -18.45 17.60 -4.00
CA PHE A 26 -17.39 18.06 -3.10
C PHE A 26 -15.98 17.59 -3.53
N LEU A 27 -15.84 16.33 -3.98
CA LEU A 27 -14.57 15.79 -4.45
C LEU A 27 -14.24 16.32 -5.85
N ALA A 28 -15.24 16.44 -6.73
CA ALA A 28 -15.08 17.03 -8.06
C ALA A 28 -14.67 18.53 -7.99
N ALA A 29 -15.17 19.27 -7.00
CA ALA A 29 -14.81 20.67 -6.78
C ALA A 29 -13.33 20.86 -6.37
N LEU A 30 -12.67 19.82 -5.88
CA LEU A 30 -11.27 19.88 -5.43
C LEU A 30 -10.27 19.97 -6.60
N LYS A 31 -10.75 19.89 -7.86
CA LYS A 31 -9.94 19.99 -9.09
C LYS A 31 -8.74 19.03 -9.13
N ILE A 32 -8.81 17.94 -8.37
CA ILE A 32 -7.79 16.90 -8.39
C ILE A 32 -7.97 16.06 -9.67
N PRO A 33 -6.92 15.82 -10.47
CA PRO A 33 -6.99 14.98 -11.65
C PRO A 33 -7.51 13.57 -11.29
N GLY A 34 -8.42 13.02 -12.11
CA GLY A 34 -8.96 11.67 -11.91
C GLY A 34 -7.88 10.58 -11.81
N SER A 35 -6.71 10.80 -12.41
CA SER A 35 -5.55 9.91 -12.26
C SER A 35 -5.10 9.77 -10.81
N ILE A 36 -5.13 10.84 -10.01
CA ILE A 36 -4.74 10.79 -8.59
C ILE A 36 -5.77 10.00 -7.79
N TYR A 37 -7.06 10.16 -8.09
CA TYR A 37 -8.11 9.36 -7.46
C TYR A 37 -7.93 7.87 -7.74
N ASN A 38 -7.69 7.48 -8.99
CA ASN A 38 -7.41 6.08 -9.36
C ASN A 38 -6.18 5.50 -8.65
N MET A 39 -5.24 6.35 -8.22
CA MET A 39 -4.04 5.95 -7.50
C MET A 39 -4.23 5.87 -5.97
N MET A 40 -5.29 6.47 -5.41
CA MET A 40 -5.58 6.46 -3.98
C MET A 40 -5.50 5.08 -3.31
N PRO A 41 -6.10 4.00 -3.85
CA PRO A 41 -6.00 2.68 -3.20
C PRO A 41 -4.54 2.21 -3.06
N TYR A 42 -3.67 2.54 -4.02
CA TYR A 42 -2.25 2.16 -4.00
C TYR A 42 -1.42 3.04 -3.07
N LEU A 43 -1.71 4.35 -3.01
CA LEU A 43 -1.04 5.28 -2.09
C LEU A 43 -1.28 4.89 -0.64
N ILE A 44 -2.51 4.53 -0.28
CA ILE A 44 -2.82 4.02 1.04
C ILE A 44 -2.11 2.69 1.31
N SER A 45 -2.03 1.78 0.33
CA SER A 45 -1.23 0.55 0.51
C SER A 45 0.24 0.84 0.79
N LEU A 46 0.84 1.82 0.11
CA LEU A 46 2.21 2.26 0.38
C LEU A 46 2.36 2.84 1.78
N VAL A 47 1.41 3.64 2.25
CA VAL A 47 1.43 4.18 3.62
C VAL A 47 1.30 3.07 4.66
N VAL A 48 0.35 2.14 4.46
CA VAL A 48 0.17 0.99 5.35
C VAL A 48 1.45 0.15 5.39
N LEU A 49 2.04 -0.13 4.23
CA LEU A 49 3.32 -0.83 4.13
C LEU A 49 4.42 -0.04 4.81
N ALA A 50 4.61 1.25 4.55
CA ALA A 50 5.66 2.05 5.18
C ALA A 50 5.55 2.03 6.72
N LEU A 51 4.33 2.05 7.26
CA LEU A 51 4.08 1.99 8.70
C LEU A 51 4.26 0.58 9.28
N THR A 52 3.91 -0.48 8.54
CA THR A 52 4.04 -1.87 8.98
C THR A 52 5.38 -2.53 8.62
N SER A 53 6.14 -1.97 7.68
CA SER A 53 7.40 -2.48 7.12
C SER A 53 8.63 -2.23 7.99
N LYS A 54 8.45 -1.64 9.18
CA LYS A 54 9.54 -1.41 10.16
C LYS A 54 10.41 -2.64 10.48
N ASN A 55 9.95 -3.86 10.18
CA ASN A 55 10.71 -5.11 10.37
C ASN A 55 11.29 -5.72 9.08
N SER A 56 11.36 -4.98 7.97
CA SER A 56 12.07 -5.41 6.76
C SER A 56 13.58 -5.25 6.97
N ARG A 57 14.14 -6.05 7.89
CA ARG A 57 15.58 -6.23 7.99
C ARG A 57 16.05 -6.85 6.69
N ALA A 58 16.91 -6.15 5.95
CA ALA A 58 17.63 -6.71 4.81
C ALA A 58 18.16 -8.11 5.21
N PRO A 59 17.99 -9.14 4.37
CA PRO A 59 18.32 -10.51 4.75
C PRO A 59 19.82 -10.56 5.07
N LYS A 60 20.17 -11.04 6.27
CA LYS A 60 21.57 -11.33 6.62
C LYS A 60 22.24 -12.31 5.64
N ALA A 61 21.46 -12.96 4.78
CA ALA A 61 21.89 -13.90 3.75
C ALA A 61 22.34 -13.25 2.43
N GLU A 62 22.10 -11.95 2.18
CA GLU A 62 22.56 -11.30 0.93
C GLU A 62 24.08 -10.99 0.93
N GLY A 63 24.73 -11.04 2.09
CA GLY A 63 26.15 -10.68 2.25
C GLY A 63 27.08 -11.84 2.61
N ILE A 64 26.58 -13.08 2.72
CA ILE A 64 27.43 -14.24 3.03
C ILE A 64 27.81 -14.90 1.71
N PRO A 65 29.08 -14.86 1.28
CA PRO A 65 29.54 -15.63 0.13
C PRO A 65 29.21 -17.10 0.33
N TYR A 66 28.69 -17.75 -0.71
CA TYR A 66 28.43 -19.18 -0.68
C TYR A 66 29.75 -19.94 -0.50
N ASP A 67 29.98 -20.44 0.71
CA ASP A 67 31.16 -21.25 1.03
C ASP A 67 30.84 -22.73 0.82
N LYS A 68 31.33 -23.26 -0.30
CA LYS A 68 31.16 -24.67 -0.71
C LYS A 68 31.88 -25.67 0.22
N SER A 69 32.71 -25.19 1.17
CA SER A 69 33.44 -26.02 2.12
C SER A 69 32.64 -26.36 3.40
N ARG A 70 31.55 -25.64 3.66
CA ARG A 70 30.65 -25.87 4.78
C ARG A 70 29.41 -26.62 4.27
N ARG A 71 29.54 -27.94 4.16
CA ARG A 71 28.39 -28.85 3.96
C ARG A 71 27.64 -29.04 5.26
#